data_AF-A0A835DQJ3-F1
#
_entry.id   AF-A0A835DQJ3-F1
#
_cell.length_a   1.000
_cell.length_b   1.000
_cell.length_c   1.000
_cell.angle_alpha   90.00
_cell.angle_beta   90.00
_cell.angle_gamma   90.00
#
_symmetry.space_group_name_H-M   'P 1'
#
loop_
_entity.id
_entity.type
_entity.pdbx_description
1 polymer ?
#
loop_
_entity_poly.entity_id
_entity_poly.type
_entity_poly.pdbx_seq_one_letter_code
_entity_poly.pdbx_strand_id
1 'polypeptide(L)'
;MLNFSNLSIFSRNPNSSTLIFPRTCPRFLPPVSDRIYCLWTRTSLMASSKIVAEYAKSNRSSCKECQKPISMGSLRLGLVSRDSRGFDMTKWLHLNCFPKDSQPTVSAEKIKGFSLLKTSDQEALKKLETECDPSPEEVSEGAKTKAGVEGSEKGTSKVPKRDGSVMDESDDRNSKRPMLSTFGKEAKMEIASSISDIKTKYKDATLSPKWKAFQTIIFLDRDDGLHDSRKIAAFDFDGCLVKTSVKRVGADAWSLLYPSIPEKLQSLYNDGYKLVIFTNESNIERWKNKRQVAVDSKLGRLNNFIKLVKVPIQVFIACGWGKSDGQTEDPYRKPKPGMWSIMEQQFNSGIMIDIDQSFYVGDAAGRINDHSDADIKFAQAIGLKFYVPEEYFGA
;
A
#
# COMPACT_ATOMS: atom_id res chain seq x y z
N MET A 1 -23.93 -35.50 -64.77
CA MET A 1 -25.09 -36.27 -65.27
C MET A 1 -25.83 -36.85 -64.08
N LEU A 2 -27.13 -37.15 -64.24
CA LEU A 2 -28.11 -37.48 -63.19
C LEU A 2 -28.47 -36.24 -62.33
N ASN A 3 -29.56 -35.47 -62.53
CA ASN A 3 -30.99 -35.63 -62.89
C ASN A 3 -31.98 -35.75 -61.71
N PHE A 4 -32.98 -34.83 -61.72
CA PHE A 4 -34.37 -34.96 -61.23
C PHE A 4 -34.60 -35.18 -59.70
N SER A 5 -35.60 -34.60 -59.02
CA SER A 5 -36.76 -33.77 -59.45
C SER A 5 -37.27 -32.83 -58.34
N ASN A 6 -38.03 -31.82 -58.76
CA ASN A 6 -38.85 -30.91 -57.94
C ASN A 6 -39.86 -31.61 -57.01
N LEU A 7 -40.26 -30.93 -55.91
CA LEU A 7 -41.66 -30.49 -55.74
C LEU A 7 -41.81 -29.42 -54.64
N SER A 8 -42.96 -28.75 -54.63
CA SER A 8 -43.09 -27.36 -54.19
C SER A 8 -44.42 -27.07 -53.49
N ILE A 9 -44.38 -26.22 -52.45
CA ILE A 9 -45.46 -25.29 -52.00
C ILE A 9 -46.79 -25.94 -51.55
N PHE A 10 -47.20 -25.75 -50.29
CA PHE A 10 -48.33 -24.85 -49.96
C PHE A 10 -48.48 -24.53 -48.46
N SER A 11 -49.00 -23.33 -48.22
CA SER A 11 -49.40 -22.77 -46.92
C SER A 11 -50.82 -23.22 -46.52
N ARG A 12 -51.09 -23.37 -45.21
CA ARG A 12 -52.09 -22.55 -44.49
C ARG A 12 -52.29 -22.95 -43.01
N ASN A 13 -52.38 -21.93 -42.16
CA ASN A 13 -52.98 -21.94 -40.82
C ASN A 13 -54.53 -21.93 -40.96
N PRO A 14 -55.31 -22.52 -40.03
CA PRO A 14 -56.23 -21.64 -39.28
C PRO A 14 -56.62 -22.07 -37.83
N ASN A 15 -56.82 -21.03 -37.00
CA ASN A 15 -57.88 -20.81 -35.99
C ASN A 15 -58.13 -21.78 -34.82
N SER A 16 -58.07 -21.23 -33.59
CA SER A 16 -59.12 -21.23 -32.53
C SER A 16 -58.50 -20.82 -31.17
N SER A 17 -59.05 -20.00 -30.28
CA SER A 17 -60.12 -18.97 -30.37
C SER A 17 -59.98 -17.98 -29.17
N THR A 18 -60.65 -16.83 -29.26
CA THR A 18 -60.60 -15.67 -28.34
C THR A 18 -61.18 -15.93 -26.94
N LEU A 19 -60.79 -15.13 -25.92
CA LEU A 19 -61.68 -14.40 -24.97
C LEU A 19 -60.89 -13.77 -23.78
N ILE A 20 -60.61 -12.46 -23.81
CA ILE A 20 -60.30 -11.65 -22.60
C ILE A 20 -60.87 -10.23 -22.79
N PHE A 21 -61.75 -9.79 -21.88
CA PHE A 21 -62.17 -8.38 -21.68
C PHE A 21 -62.81 -8.24 -20.27
N PRO A 22 -63.06 -7.03 -19.71
CA PRO A 22 -62.33 -6.63 -18.49
C PRO A 22 -63.25 -6.27 -17.30
N ARG A 23 -62.67 -5.52 -16.33
CA ARG A 23 -63.22 -4.98 -15.05
C ARG A 23 -62.92 -5.91 -13.86
N THR A 24 -62.36 -5.44 -12.75
CA THR A 24 -63.01 -4.48 -11.83
C THR A 24 -62.02 -3.65 -11.01
N CYS A 25 -62.52 -2.55 -10.44
CA CYS A 25 -61.88 -1.74 -9.42
C CYS A 25 -62.72 -1.85 -8.13
N PRO A 26 -62.11 -1.88 -6.94
CA PRO A 26 -62.77 -1.34 -5.75
C PRO A 26 -61.93 -0.23 -5.10
N ARG A 27 -62.59 0.88 -4.77
CA ARG A 27 -62.07 1.92 -3.89
C ARG A 27 -61.99 1.41 -2.45
N PHE A 28 -60.91 1.70 -1.74
CA PHE A 28 -60.95 1.91 -0.29
C PHE A 28 -59.97 3.03 0.10
N LEU A 29 -60.50 4.03 0.81
CA LEU A 29 -59.74 5.07 1.52
C LEU A 29 -59.77 4.74 3.02
N PRO A 30 -58.69 5.03 3.74
CA PRO A 30 -58.78 5.61 5.07
C PRO A 30 -57.98 6.94 5.18
N PRO A 31 -58.17 7.74 6.25
CA PRO A 31 -58.13 9.19 6.08
C PRO A 31 -57.12 9.95 6.97
N VAL A 32 -57.06 11.27 6.72
CA VAL A 32 -56.53 12.40 7.51
C VAL A 32 -55.05 12.39 7.94
N SER A 33 -54.37 13.47 7.56
CA SER A 33 -53.06 13.87 8.06
C SER A 33 -53.17 14.62 9.39
N ASP A 34 -52.39 14.24 10.40
CA ASP A 34 -52.13 15.10 11.56
C ASP A 34 -50.71 15.70 11.52
N ARG A 35 -50.66 17.03 11.67
CA ARG A 35 -49.42 17.81 11.74
C ARG A 35 -48.87 17.75 13.16
N ILE A 36 -47.81 16.96 13.39
CA ILE A 36 -47.00 17.12 14.60
C ILE A 36 -45.93 18.19 14.37
N TYR A 37 -46.10 19.34 15.00
CA TYR A 37 -45.04 20.34 15.18
C TYR A 37 -43.98 19.79 16.15
N CYS A 38 -42.91 19.20 15.63
CA CYS A 38 -41.69 18.97 16.42
C CYS A 38 -40.82 20.24 16.42
N LEU A 39 -41.00 21.06 17.47
CA LEU A 39 -40.11 22.16 17.81
C LEU A 39 -38.66 21.66 17.90
N TRP A 40 -37.76 22.31 17.16
CA TRP A 40 -36.33 21.99 17.13
C TRP A 40 -35.64 22.51 18.41
N THR A 41 -35.85 21.84 19.54
CA THR A 41 -35.08 22.10 20.77
C THR A 41 -33.66 21.58 20.57
N ARG A 42 -32.71 22.52 20.48
CA ARG A 42 -31.32 22.27 20.09
C ARG A 42 -30.48 21.78 21.28
N THR A 43 -30.88 20.67 21.90
CA THR A 43 -30.14 20.05 23.01
C THR A 43 -28.94 19.28 22.46
N SER A 44 -27.79 19.96 22.35
CA SER A 44 -26.52 19.32 22.02
C SER A 44 -26.10 18.41 23.17
N LEU A 45 -26.33 17.10 23.02
CA LEU A 45 -25.81 16.11 23.97
C LEU A 45 -24.28 16.09 23.84
N MET A 46 -23.59 16.62 24.85
CA MET A 46 -22.14 16.79 24.86
C MET A 46 -21.42 15.44 24.80
N ALA A 47 -20.91 15.09 23.62
CA ALA A 47 -20.00 13.94 23.47
C ALA A 47 -18.67 14.24 24.16
N SER A 48 -18.24 13.36 25.07
CA SER A 48 -16.95 13.45 25.76
C SER A 48 -15.81 13.59 24.76
N SER A 49 -15.26 14.79 24.66
CA SER A 49 -14.20 15.13 23.70
C SER A 49 -12.84 14.81 24.33
N LYS A 50 -12.09 13.89 23.72
CA LYS A 50 -10.77 13.51 24.22
C LYS A 50 -9.73 14.52 23.74
N ILE A 51 -8.92 15.04 24.65
CA ILE A 51 -7.83 15.97 24.33
C ILE A 51 -6.53 15.16 24.15
N VAL A 52 -5.81 15.43 23.06
CA VAL A 52 -4.46 14.89 22.79
C VAL A 52 -3.46 16.03 22.62
N ALA A 53 -2.22 15.81 23.05
CA ALA A 53 -1.12 16.75 22.84
C ALA A 53 0.07 16.04 22.20
N GLU A 54 0.62 16.62 21.13
CA GLU A 54 1.87 16.13 20.53
C GLU A 54 2.60 17.26 19.78
N TYR A 55 3.88 17.06 19.51
CA TYR A 55 4.61 17.89 18.54
C TYR A 55 4.18 17.55 17.11
N ALA A 56 4.07 18.57 16.26
CA ALA A 56 3.71 18.39 14.87
C ALA A 56 4.78 17.60 14.10
N LYS A 57 4.46 16.37 13.70
CA LYS A 57 5.36 15.46 12.95
C LYS A 57 5.66 15.92 11.52
N SER A 58 4.98 16.94 11.01
CA SER A 58 5.24 17.57 9.70
C SER A 58 4.49 18.91 9.57
N ASN A 59 4.89 19.75 8.61
CA ASN A 59 4.23 21.01 8.24
C ASN A 59 2.82 20.86 7.61
N ARG A 60 2.22 19.65 7.59
CA ARG A 60 0.98 19.35 6.85
C ARG A 60 -0.31 19.65 7.63
N SER A 61 -0.23 19.94 8.93
CA SER A 61 -1.39 20.32 9.73
C SER A 61 -1.60 21.83 9.72
N SER A 62 -2.84 22.28 9.50
CA SER A 62 -3.27 23.65 9.80
C SER A 62 -4.11 23.70 11.09
N CYS A 63 -3.98 24.78 11.84
CA CYS A 63 -4.82 25.06 13.01
C CYS A 63 -6.24 25.33 12.55
N LYS A 64 -7.23 24.67 13.16
CA LYS A 64 -8.65 24.82 12.78
C LYS A 64 -9.31 26.11 13.24
N GLU A 65 -8.67 26.85 14.13
CA GLU A 65 -9.10 28.18 14.57
C GLU A 65 -8.55 29.24 13.61
N CYS A 66 -7.25 29.52 13.64
CA CYS A 66 -6.64 30.61 12.87
C CYS A 66 -6.29 30.26 11.41
N GLN A 67 -6.56 29.04 10.94
CA GLN A 67 -6.24 28.48 9.61
C GLN A 67 -4.76 28.48 9.19
N LYS A 68 -3.85 29.04 10.00
CA LYS A 68 -2.40 29.06 9.73
C LYS A 68 -1.78 27.66 9.84
N PRO A 69 -0.71 27.36 9.08
CA PRO A 69 0.03 26.11 9.23
C PRO A 69 0.64 25.98 10.63
N ILE A 70 0.76 24.74 11.09
CA ILE A 70 1.45 24.35 12.33
C ILE A 70 2.80 23.76 11.89
N SER A 71 3.88 24.46 12.23
CA SER A 71 5.25 24.08 11.86
C SER A 71 5.69 22.78 12.52
N MET A 72 6.48 21.98 11.80
CA MET A 72 7.10 20.76 12.30
C MET A 72 7.89 21.03 13.60
N GLY A 73 7.72 20.17 14.60
CA GLY A 73 8.32 20.33 15.92
C GLY A 73 7.62 21.32 16.86
N SER A 74 6.61 22.08 16.41
CA SER A 74 5.81 22.93 17.31
C SER A 74 4.74 22.12 18.05
N LEU A 75 4.42 22.52 19.28
CA LEU A 75 3.38 21.89 20.10
C LEU A 75 1.98 22.18 19.54
N ARG A 76 1.16 21.14 19.39
CA ARG A 76 -0.24 21.26 18.97
C ARG A 76 -1.17 20.47 19.88
N LEU A 77 -2.37 21.02 20.08
CA LEU A 77 -3.46 20.38 20.81
C LEU A 77 -4.48 19.83 19.81
N GLY A 78 -5.01 18.64 20.09
CA GLY A 78 -6.00 17.95 19.27
C GLY A 78 -7.27 17.69 20.05
N LEU A 79 -8.40 18.22 19.56
CA LEU A 79 -9.73 17.84 20.06
C LEU A 79 -10.24 16.65 19.23
N VAL A 80 -10.38 15.49 19.87
CA VAL A 80 -10.88 14.25 19.22
C VAL A 80 -12.38 14.12 19.46
N SER A 81 -13.15 14.19 18.37
CA SER A 81 -14.60 13.99 18.33
C SER A 81 -14.96 12.80 17.43
N ARG A 82 -15.99 12.03 17.79
CA ARG A 82 -16.48 10.94 16.94
C ARG A 82 -17.46 11.43 15.88
N ASP A 83 -17.22 11.00 14.64
CA ASP A 83 -18.12 11.03 13.49
C ASP A 83 -19.35 10.15 13.75
N SER A 84 -20.51 10.45 13.14
CA SER A 84 -21.72 9.62 13.20
C SER A 84 -21.53 8.22 12.60
N ARG A 85 -20.47 8.02 11.82
CA ARG A 85 -19.99 6.74 11.28
C ARG A 85 -18.98 6.02 12.18
N GLY A 86 -18.69 6.55 13.37
CA GLY A 86 -17.82 5.94 14.38
C GLY A 86 -16.33 6.25 14.28
N PHE A 87 -15.88 7.05 13.30
CA PHE A 87 -14.47 7.44 13.14
C PHE A 87 -14.05 8.57 14.08
N ASP A 88 -12.86 8.48 14.66
CA ASP A 88 -12.28 9.56 15.49
C ASP A 88 -11.70 10.68 14.59
N MET A 89 -12.31 11.86 14.60
CA MET A 89 -11.83 13.06 13.91
C MET A 89 -11.07 13.98 14.89
N THR A 90 -9.80 14.28 14.59
CA THR A 90 -8.98 15.19 15.41
C THR A 90 -8.92 16.59 14.79
N LYS A 91 -9.39 17.61 15.52
CA LYS A 91 -9.22 19.03 15.17
C LYS A 91 -7.93 19.55 15.82
N TRP A 92 -6.91 19.81 15.01
CA TRP A 92 -5.63 20.35 15.47
C TRP A 92 -5.68 21.86 15.67
N LEU A 93 -5.04 22.33 16.74
CA LEU A 93 -4.97 23.72 17.18
C LEU A 93 -3.53 24.08 17.57
N HIS A 94 -3.08 25.31 17.35
CA HIS A 94 -1.90 25.84 18.05
C HIS A 94 -2.20 25.94 19.55
N LEU A 95 -1.17 25.87 20.39
CA LEU A 95 -1.29 26.07 21.84
C LEU A 95 -2.09 27.33 22.21
N ASN A 96 -1.75 28.46 21.59
CA ASN A 96 -2.38 29.77 21.84
C ASN A 96 -3.73 29.97 21.13
N CYS A 97 -4.17 28.98 20.35
CA CYS A 97 -5.47 28.99 19.66
C CYS A 97 -6.44 27.94 20.25
N PHE A 98 -6.13 27.42 21.43
CA PHE A 98 -7.07 26.59 22.17
C PHE A 98 -8.15 27.47 22.82
N PRO A 99 -9.44 27.11 22.74
CA PRO A 99 -10.51 27.95 23.32
C PRO A 99 -10.36 28.04 24.84
N LYS A 100 -10.20 29.27 25.36
CA LYS A 100 -10.15 29.52 26.81
C LYS A 100 -11.55 29.42 27.47
N ASP A 101 -12.60 29.70 26.70
CA ASP A 101 -13.97 29.86 27.23
C ASP A 101 -14.82 28.57 27.24
N SER A 102 -14.25 27.43 26.82
CA SER A 102 -14.92 26.14 26.87
C SER A 102 -14.17 25.17 27.77
N GLN A 103 -14.51 25.15 29.06
CA GLN A 103 -14.12 24.03 29.92
C GLN A 103 -14.57 22.71 29.28
N PRO A 104 -13.69 21.70 29.32
CA PRO A 104 -13.84 20.74 30.40
C PRO A 104 -12.64 20.77 31.35
N THR A 105 -12.93 20.58 32.64
CA THR A 105 -11.96 20.29 33.70
C THR A 105 -11.25 18.96 33.45
N VAL A 106 -10.25 18.99 32.57
CA VAL A 106 -9.37 17.86 32.25
C VAL A 106 -7.97 18.25 32.70
N SER A 107 -7.62 17.87 33.94
CA SER A 107 -6.28 17.98 34.50
C SER A 107 -5.23 17.60 33.45
N ALA A 108 -4.18 18.41 33.25
CA ALA A 108 -3.19 18.21 32.20
C ALA A 108 -2.62 16.78 32.12
N GLU A 109 -2.53 16.09 33.26
CA GLU A 109 -2.13 14.68 33.41
C GLU A 109 -3.03 13.67 32.66
N LYS A 110 -4.29 14.01 32.39
CA LYS A 110 -5.25 13.20 31.61
C LYS A 110 -5.15 13.43 30.10
N ILE A 111 -4.34 14.39 29.65
CA ILE A 111 -4.12 14.64 28.22
C ILE A 111 -3.22 13.53 27.65
N LYS A 112 -3.76 12.74 26.72
CA LYS A 112 -3.01 11.65 26.09
C LYS A 112 -1.86 12.24 25.26
N GLY A 113 -0.63 11.99 25.72
CA GLY A 113 0.61 12.50 25.14
C GLY A 113 1.41 13.45 26.04
N PHE A 114 0.85 13.90 27.18
CA PHE A 114 1.51 14.86 28.09
C PHE A 114 2.90 14.41 28.55
N SER A 115 3.07 13.14 28.92
CA SER A 115 4.34 12.54 29.36
C SER A 115 5.43 12.44 28.28
N LEU A 116 5.10 12.70 27.01
CA LEU A 116 6.05 12.70 25.89
C LEU A 116 6.49 14.12 25.48
N LEU A 117 6.01 15.15 26.19
CA LEU A 117 6.41 16.54 25.98
C LEU A 117 7.67 16.87 26.79
N LYS A 118 8.44 17.86 26.32
CA LYS A 118 9.56 18.43 27.09
C LYS A 118 9.03 19.07 28.38
N THR A 119 9.83 19.05 29.44
CA THR A 119 9.47 19.64 30.75
C THR A 119 9.03 21.10 30.64
N SER A 120 9.70 21.92 29.83
CA SER A 120 9.32 23.32 29.53
C SER A 120 7.88 23.45 28.99
N ASP A 121 7.45 22.48 28.19
CA ASP A 121 6.17 22.52 27.47
C ASP A 121 5.06 21.87 28.32
N GLN A 122 5.42 20.94 29.20
CA GLN A 122 4.55 20.46 30.29
C GLN A 122 4.23 21.60 31.28
N GLU A 123 5.23 22.42 31.63
CA GLU A 123 5.06 23.62 32.46
C GLU A 123 4.20 24.69 31.75
N ALA A 124 4.42 24.92 30.45
CA ALA A 124 3.58 25.83 29.67
C ALA A 124 2.10 25.39 29.63
N LEU A 125 1.82 24.10 29.53
CA LEU A 125 0.45 23.57 29.61
C LEU A 125 -0.17 23.72 31.01
N LYS A 126 0.59 23.47 32.09
CA LYS A 126 0.15 23.71 33.47
C LYS A 126 -0.10 25.21 33.76
N LYS A 127 0.70 26.09 33.17
CA LYS A 127 0.51 27.55 33.28
C LYS A 127 -0.78 28.03 32.61
N LEU A 128 -1.18 27.40 31.49
CA LEU A 128 -2.45 27.71 30.83
C LEU A 128 -3.68 27.28 31.64
N GLU A 129 -3.55 26.35 32.59
CA GLU A 129 -4.62 25.99 33.54
C GLU A 129 -4.82 27.04 34.65
N THR A 130 -3.86 27.95 34.87
CA THR A 130 -3.82 28.87 36.02
C THR A 130 -4.12 30.34 35.68
N GLU A 131 -4.23 30.72 34.41
CA GLU A 131 -4.51 32.12 33.97
C GLU A 131 -6.02 32.43 33.78
N CYS A 132 -6.88 31.89 34.66
CA CYS A 132 -8.32 32.18 34.71
C CYS A 132 -8.75 32.72 36.09
N ASP A 133 -8.24 33.90 36.45
CA ASP A 133 -9.01 34.98 37.12
C ASP A 133 -8.20 36.30 37.06
N PRO A 134 -8.83 37.49 37.17
CA PRO A 134 -8.29 38.72 36.55
C PRO A 134 -7.45 39.64 37.46
N SER A 135 -6.32 40.11 36.89
CA SER A 135 -5.69 41.47 36.86
C SER A 135 -5.79 42.48 38.04
N PRO A 136 -5.03 43.61 38.06
CA PRO A 136 -3.92 44.06 37.19
C PRO A 136 -2.64 44.51 37.94
N GLU A 137 -1.52 44.68 37.22
CA GLU A 137 -0.80 45.97 37.03
C GLU A 137 0.60 45.77 36.40
N GLU A 138 1.01 46.73 35.57
CA GLU A 138 2.37 46.89 34.99
C GLU A 138 3.29 47.61 36.03
N VAL A 139 4.59 47.90 35.89
CA VAL A 139 5.37 48.48 34.77
C VAL A 139 6.88 48.29 35.03
N SER A 140 7.72 48.22 33.96
CA SER A 140 9.17 48.59 33.91
C SER A 140 10.20 47.82 34.77
N GLU A 141 11.50 47.72 34.47
CA GLU A 141 12.36 48.01 33.29
C GLU A 141 13.72 47.30 33.48
N GLY A 142 14.59 47.24 32.44
CA GLY A 142 16.04 47.41 32.69
C GLY A 142 17.02 46.22 32.55
N ALA A 143 17.47 45.98 31.31
CA ALA A 143 18.90 46.07 30.91
C ALA A 143 20.01 45.04 31.32
N LYS A 144 20.68 44.51 30.26
CA LYS A 144 22.15 44.47 30.00
C LYS A 144 23.07 43.26 30.38
N THR A 145 23.59 42.61 29.31
CA THR A 145 25.03 42.24 29.05
C THR A 145 25.70 41.11 29.87
N LYS A 146 26.80 40.42 29.45
CA LYS A 146 27.66 40.40 28.23
C LYS A 146 28.50 39.09 28.17
N ALA A 147 29.07 38.78 26.99
CA ALA A 147 30.36 38.10 26.68
C ALA A 147 30.85 36.90 27.52
N GLY A 148 31.18 35.74 26.91
CA GLY A 148 32.54 35.41 26.41
C GLY A 148 33.12 34.23 27.25
N VAL A 149 34.21 33.50 26.94
CA VAL A 149 35.25 33.49 25.88
C VAL A 149 35.72 32.03 25.66
N GLU A 150 36.55 31.82 24.63
CA GLU A 150 37.25 30.60 24.17
C GLU A 150 38.14 29.85 25.21
N GLY A 151 38.63 28.66 24.81
CA GLY A 151 39.67 27.86 25.49
C GLY A 151 39.28 26.37 25.59
N SER A 152 39.69 25.44 24.71
CA SER A 152 41.04 24.99 24.28
C SER A 152 41.71 23.99 25.25
N GLU A 153 42.53 23.11 24.67
CA GLU A 153 43.41 22.09 25.29
C GLU A 153 42.72 20.79 25.78
N LYS A 154 42.88 19.66 25.07
CA LYS A 154 44.01 18.70 25.07
C LYS A 154 44.08 17.84 26.36
N GLY A 155 43.69 16.57 26.22
CA GLY A 155 43.75 15.54 27.27
C GLY A 155 43.93 14.14 26.69
N THR A 156 45.18 13.81 26.34
CA THR A 156 45.67 12.56 25.76
C THR A 156 45.32 11.25 26.50
N SER A 157 45.11 10.18 25.71
CA SER A 157 45.45 8.76 25.99
C SER A 157 44.64 8.02 27.08
N LYS A 158 44.10 6.81 26.85
CA LYS A 158 44.79 5.59 26.38
C LYS A 158 43.84 4.53 25.80
N VAL A 159 44.34 3.80 24.81
CA VAL A 159 43.87 2.48 24.36
C VAL A 159 44.54 1.39 25.21
N PRO A 160 43.92 0.20 25.36
CA PRO A 160 44.70 -1.02 25.12
C PRO A 160 44.05 -1.96 24.08
N LYS A 161 44.88 -2.49 23.18
CA LYS A 161 44.60 -3.64 22.30
C LYS A 161 45.28 -4.89 22.87
N ARG A 162 44.72 -6.07 22.56
CA ARG A 162 45.34 -7.37 22.21
C ARG A 162 44.16 -8.38 22.08
N ASP A 163 43.94 -9.11 20.98
CA ASP A 163 44.79 -10.07 20.23
C ASP A 163 45.27 -11.25 21.13
N GLY A 164 45.05 -12.55 20.86
CA GLY A 164 44.23 -13.26 19.85
C GLY A 164 43.23 -14.23 20.53
N SER A 165 42.95 -15.46 20.08
CA SER A 165 43.39 -16.26 18.91
C SER A 165 42.34 -17.37 18.56
N VAL A 166 42.72 -18.45 17.86
CA VAL A 166 41.83 -19.51 17.30
C VAL A 166 42.22 -20.93 17.77
N MET A 167 41.23 -21.84 17.89
CA MET A 167 41.19 -23.30 17.58
C MET A 167 40.04 -23.91 18.40
N ASP A 168 38.89 -24.29 17.82
CA ASP A 168 38.59 -25.46 16.98
C ASP A 168 38.70 -26.80 17.73
N GLU A 169 37.54 -27.40 18.05
CA GLU A 169 37.30 -28.82 17.80
C GLU A 169 35.79 -29.14 17.75
N SER A 170 35.46 -30.23 17.06
CA SER A 170 34.12 -30.72 16.73
C SER A 170 33.41 -31.45 17.86
N ASP A 171 32.07 -31.48 17.84
CA ASP A 171 31.38 -32.74 18.12
C ASP A 171 30.02 -32.87 17.39
N ASP A 172 29.69 -34.11 17.02
CA ASP A 172 28.57 -34.46 16.13
C ASP A 172 27.51 -35.30 16.88
N ARG A 173 26.22 -34.90 16.79
CA ARG A 173 25.08 -35.82 16.94
C ARG A 173 23.70 -35.23 16.60
N ASN A 174 23.32 -35.48 15.34
CA ASN A 174 21.95 -35.72 14.85
C ASN A 174 20.84 -36.04 15.91
N SER A 175 19.73 -35.28 15.90
CA SER A 175 18.36 -35.85 15.78
C SER A 175 17.21 -34.81 15.75
N LYS A 176 16.15 -35.15 15.01
CA LYS A 176 14.79 -34.52 14.94
C LYS A 176 14.64 -33.20 14.16
N ARG A 177 14.56 -33.34 12.84
CA ARG A 177 13.76 -32.45 11.97
C ARG A 177 12.27 -32.50 12.40
N PRO A 178 11.56 -31.37 12.55
CA PRO A 178 10.10 -31.31 12.44
C PRO A 178 9.66 -31.34 10.96
N MET A 179 8.52 -31.94 10.67
CA MET A 179 8.02 -32.11 9.30
C MET A 179 7.57 -30.79 8.65
N LEU A 180 8.21 -30.42 7.54
CA LEU A 180 7.67 -29.44 6.59
C LEU A 180 6.86 -30.17 5.50
N SER A 181 5.60 -30.52 5.77
CA SER A 181 4.76 -31.18 4.74
C SER A 181 3.25 -30.91 4.79
N THR A 182 2.74 -30.13 5.75
CA THR A 182 1.28 -29.93 5.91
C THR A 182 0.76 -28.74 5.11
N PHE A 183 1.40 -27.56 5.21
CA PHE A 183 1.00 -26.35 4.45
C PHE A 183 1.07 -26.49 2.92
N GLY A 184 1.91 -27.40 2.42
CA GLY A 184 2.20 -27.51 0.98
C GLY A 184 1.23 -28.34 0.15
N LYS A 185 0.24 -29.02 0.77
CA LYS A 185 -0.74 -29.87 0.05
C LYS A 185 -2.09 -29.19 -0.16
N GLU A 186 -2.65 -28.57 0.88
CA GLU A 186 -3.94 -27.89 0.82
C GLU A 186 -3.89 -26.69 -0.14
N ALA A 187 -2.90 -25.81 0.01
CA ALA A 187 -2.70 -24.65 -0.86
C ALA A 187 -2.50 -25.04 -2.35
N LYS A 188 -1.89 -26.20 -2.65
CA LYS A 188 -1.70 -26.66 -4.03
C LYS A 188 -3.00 -27.07 -4.70
N MET A 189 -3.92 -27.73 -3.99
CA MET A 189 -5.24 -28.07 -4.54
C MET A 189 -6.15 -26.85 -4.65
N GLU A 190 -6.13 -25.96 -3.67
CA GLU A 190 -6.98 -24.76 -3.65
C GLU A 190 -6.64 -23.78 -4.78
N ILE A 191 -5.34 -23.55 -5.04
CA ILE A 191 -4.89 -22.66 -6.12
C ILE A 191 -5.13 -23.27 -7.52
N ALA A 192 -4.91 -24.58 -7.69
CA ALA A 192 -5.12 -25.24 -8.98
C ALA A 192 -6.61 -25.28 -9.41
N SER A 193 -7.54 -25.38 -8.45
CA SER A 193 -8.98 -25.30 -8.71
C SER A 193 -9.42 -23.91 -9.23
N SER A 194 -8.67 -22.86 -8.88
CA SER A 194 -9.10 -21.47 -9.06
C SER A 194 -8.62 -20.83 -10.39
N ILE A 195 -7.78 -21.49 -11.20
CA ILE A 195 -7.40 -20.96 -12.52
C ILE A 195 -8.58 -20.82 -13.50
N SER A 196 -9.68 -21.53 -13.26
CA SER A 196 -10.96 -21.31 -13.94
C SER A 196 -11.50 -19.87 -13.79
N ASP A 197 -11.06 -19.13 -12.77
CA ASP A 197 -11.43 -17.73 -12.51
C ASP A 197 -10.57 -16.69 -13.27
N ILE A 198 -9.69 -17.12 -14.19
CA ILE A 198 -8.92 -16.20 -15.04
C ILE A 198 -9.87 -15.32 -15.86
N LYS A 199 -9.69 -14.00 -15.74
CA LYS A 199 -10.52 -12.97 -16.38
C LYS A 199 -9.71 -12.14 -17.37
N THR A 200 -10.36 -11.73 -18.46
CA THR A 200 -9.85 -10.73 -19.42
C THR A 200 -10.09 -9.28 -18.98
N LYS A 201 -10.65 -9.09 -17.78
CA LYS A 201 -10.92 -7.80 -17.15
C LYS A 201 -10.47 -7.82 -15.70
N TYR A 202 -9.88 -6.73 -15.24
CA TYR A 202 -9.64 -6.49 -13.82
C TYR A 202 -10.71 -5.52 -13.29
N LYS A 203 -11.74 -6.09 -12.65
CA LYS A 203 -12.95 -5.38 -12.22
C LYS A 203 -13.67 -4.73 -13.42
N ASP A 204 -13.76 -3.40 -13.44
CA ASP A 204 -14.33 -2.61 -14.53
C ASP A 204 -13.33 -2.30 -15.66
N ALA A 205 -12.02 -2.47 -15.43
CA ALA A 205 -11.00 -2.22 -16.43
C ALA A 205 -10.82 -3.42 -17.37
N THR A 206 -10.80 -3.14 -18.66
CA THR A 206 -10.52 -4.14 -19.71
C THR A 206 -9.01 -4.27 -19.89
N LEU A 207 -8.53 -5.51 -19.99
CA LEU A 207 -7.12 -5.80 -20.24
C LEU A 207 -6.88 -6.01 -21.74
N SER A 208 -5.66 -5.74 -22.21
CA SER A 208 -5.25 -6.12 -23.58
C SER A 208 -5.09 -7.64 -23.68
N PRO A 209 -5.15 -8.26 -24.88
CA PRO A 209 -5.40 -9.72 -25.01
C PRO A 209 -4.43 -10.64 -24.29
N LYS A 210 -3.14 -10.28 -24.23
CA LYS A 210 -2.08 -11.00 -23.51
C LYS A 210 -2.12 -10.78 -21.99
N TRP A 211 -2.89 -9.85 -21.46
CA TRP A 211 -2.97 -9.56 -20.03
C TRP A 211 -4.22 -10.18 -19.42
N LYS A 212 -4.05 -10.87 -18.30
CA LYS A 212 -5.10 -11.59 -17.56
C LYS A 212 -5.20 -11.08 -16.13
N ALA A 213 -6.33 -11.32 -15.49
CA ALA A 213 -6.56 -11.06 -14.08
C ALA A 213 -6.97 -12.32 -13.35
N PHE A 214 -6.52 -12.44 -12.11
CA PHE A 214 -6.94 -13.48 -11.16
C PHE A 214 -6.95 -12.86 -9.76
N GLN A 215 -8.04 -13.02 -9.01
CA GLN A 215 -8.21 -12.38 -7.68
C GLN A 215 -7.78 -10.89 -7.67
N THR A 216 -6.73 -10.53 -6.92
CA THR A 216 -6.14 -9.17 -6.82
C THR A 216 -4.92 -8.95 -7.73
N ILE A 217 -4.51 -9.94 -8.53
CA ILE A 217 -3.38 -9.83 -9.47
C ILE A 217 -3.83 -9.57 -10.91
N ILE A 218 -2.98 -8.82 -11.62
CA ILE A 218 -2.94 -8.78 -13.09
C ILE A 218 -1.61 -9.41 -13.51
N PHE A 219 -1.60 -10.25 -14.53
CA PHE A 219 -0.38 -10.88 -15.04
C PHE A 219 -0.35 -10.91 -16.57
N LEU A 220 0.88 -10.93 -17.11
CA LEU A 220 1.11 -11.16 -18.53
C LEU A 220 1.03 -12.65 -18.79
N ASP A 221 0.16 -13.09 -19.68
CA ASP A 221 0.07 -14.48 -20.13
C ASP A 221 1.35 -14.88 -20.86
N ARG A 222 1.60 -16.20 -20.99
CA ARG A 222 2.86 -16.68 -21.58
C ARG A 222 3.06 -16.11 -22.99
N ASP A 223 4.26 -15.58 -23.24
CA ASP A 223 4.69 -15.14 -24.57
C ASP A 223 5.52 -16.21 -25.27
N ASP A 224 5.60 -16.14 -26.60
CA ASP A 224 6.42 -17.04 -27.40
C ASP A 224 7.89 -16.91 -26.99
N GLY A 225 8.54 -18.06 -26.75
CA GLY A 225 9.92 -18.12 -26.23
C GLY A 225 10.06 -17.98 -24.71
N LEU A 226 8.99 -17.72 -23.94
CA LEU A 226 9.11 -17.77 -22.48
C LEU A 226 9.33 -19.21 -22.01
N HIS A 227 10.55 -19.50 -21.56
CA HIS A 227 10.94 -20.82 -21.06
C HIS A 227 10.81 -20.92 -19.53
N ASP A 228 10.34 -22.08 -19.06
CA ASP A 228 10.34 -22.44 -17.65
C ASP A 228 11.74 -22.90 -17.23
N SER A 229 12.17 -22.55 -16.02
CA SER A 229 13.54 -22.81 -15.58
C SER A 229 13.62 -23.15 -14.11
N ARG A 230 14.70 -23.84 -13.74
CA ARG A 230 15.13 -24.00 -12.34
C ARG A 230 15.73 -22.71 -11.78
N LYS A 231 16.27 -21.83 -12.63
CA LYS A 231 16.91 -20.57 -12.21
C LYS A 231 15.98 -19.40 -12.51
N ILE A 232 15.63 -18.62 -11.48
CA ILE A 232 14.75 -17.47 -11.59
C ILE A 232 15.54 -16.19 -11.29
N ALA A 233 15.56 -15.27 -12.24
CA ALA A 233 16.02 -13.90 -12.02
C ALA A 233 14.78 -13.02 -11.92
N ALA A 234 14.46 -12.57 -10.70
CA ALA A 234 13.25 -11.84 -10.42
C ALA A 234 13.53 -10.38 -10.02
N PHE A 235 12.65 -9.46 -10.41
CA PHE A 235 12.87 -8.02 -10.31
C PHE A 235 11.62 -7.28 -9.81
N ASP A 236 11.78 -6.17 -9.09
CA ASP A 236 10.78 -5.09 -9.11
C ASP A 236 10.85 -4.31 -10.44
N PHE A 237 9.92 -3.39 -10.69
CA PHE A 237 9.87 -2.54 -11.86
C PHE A 237 10.14 -1.05 -11.56
N ASP A 238 9.37 -0.44 -10.65
CA ASP A 238 9.30 1.01 -10.44
C ASP A 238 10.34 1.45 -9.39
N GLY A 239 11.54 1.83 -9.86
CA GLY A 239 12.69 2.11 -9.00
C GLY A 239 13.81 1.08 -9.13
N CYS A 240 13.52 -0.09 -9.72
CA CYS A 240 14.51 -1.15 -9.98
C CYS A 240 14.92 -1.26 -11.46
N LEU A 241 13.97 -1.50 -12.36
CA LEU A 241 14.26 -1.61 -13.80
C LEU A 241 14.10 -0.25 -14.50
N VAL A 242 13.18 0.57 -14.03
CA VAL A 242 12.82 1.85 -14.64
C VAL A 242 12.64 2.96 -13.61
N LYS A 243 13.09 4.17 -13.96
CA LYS A 243 12.69 5.42 -13.31
C LYS A 243 11.31 5.79 -13.83
N THR A 244 10.31 5.82 -12.96
CA THR A 244 8.94 6.21 -13.32
C THR A 244 8.56 7.52 -12.65
N SER A 245 7.82 8.36 -13.38
CA SER A 245 7.50 9.69 -12.88
C SER A 245 6.16 9.70 -12.17
N VAL A 246 6.14 9.90 -10.85
CA VAL A 246 4.89 10.15 -10.10
C VAL A 246 4.12 11.39 -10.56
N LYS A 247 4.73 12.25 -11.40
CA LYS A 247 4.14 13.46 -11.97
C LYS A 247 3.59 13.30 -13.39
N ARG A 248 3.96 12.23 -14.12
CA ARG A 248 3.50 11.97 -15.50
C ARG A 248 2.75 10.64 -15.53
N VAL A 249 1.57 10.62 -16.14
CA VAL A 249 0.75 9.40 -16.31
C VAL A 249 0.74 9.04 -17.80
N GLY A 250 0.95 7.77 -18.12
CA GLY A 250 0.95 7.27 -19.50
C GLY A 250 1.94 6.12 -19.72
N ALA A 251 1.77 5.41 -20.83
CA ALA A 251 2.61 4.28 -21.23
C ALA A 251 4.10 4.64 -21.34
N ASP A 252 4.42 5.90 -21.66
CA ASP A 252 5.78 6.39 -21.92
C ASP A 252 6.33 7.26 -20.75
N ALA A 253 5.67 7.23 -19.59
CA ALA A 253 6.06 8.00 -18.40
C ALA A 253 7.24 7.38 -17.62
N TRP A 254 8.23 6.83 -18.34
CA TRP A 254 9.35 6.07 -17.79
C TRP A 254 10.66 6.30 -18.54
N SER A 255 11.76 5.84 -17.95
CA SER A 255 13.09 5.71 -18.56
C SER A 255 13.83 4.58 -17.85
N LEU A 256 14.84 3.96 -18.46
CA LEU A 256 15.67 2.96 -17.77
C LEU A 256 16.30 3.53 -16.49
N LEU A 257 16.42 2.72 -15.43
CA LEU A 257 17.17 3.13 -14.24
C LEU A 257 18.67 3.27 -14.57
N TYR A 258 19.23 2.25 -15.22
CA TYR A 258 20.59 2.17 -15.76
C TYR A 258 20.59 1.72 -17.23
N PRO A 259 21.52 2.22 -18.08
CA PRO A 259 21.59 1.84 -19.49
C PRO A 259 21.99 0.38 -19.73
N SER A 260 22.66 -0.26 -18.77
CA SER A 260 23.12 -1.66 -18.77
C SER A 260 22.00 -2.70 -18.65
N ILE A 261 20.78 -2.28 -18.25
CA ILE A 261 19.68 -3.20 -17.92
C ILE A 261 19.28 -4.14 -19.07
N PRO A 262 19.07 -3.68 -20.32
CA PRO A 262 18.69 -4.56 -21.42
C PRO A 262 19.73 -5.66 -21.67
N GLU A 263 21.02 -5.33 -21.68
CA GLU A 263 22.12 -6.26 -21.92
C GLU A 263 22.25 -7.27 -20.77
N LYS A 264 22.18 -6.82 -19.51
CA LYS A 264 22.21 -7.72 -18.34
C LYS A 264 21.03 -8.68 -18.31
N LEU A 265 19.82 -8.24 -18.68
CA LEU A 265 18.65 -9.12 -18.79
C LEU A 265 18.78 -10.11 -19.96
N GLN A 266 19.33 -9.68 -21.10
CA GLN A 266 19.62 -10.56 -22.23
C GLN A 266 20.66 -11.64 -21.86
N SER A 267 21.74 -11.29 -21.15
CA SER A 267 22.72 -12.26 -20.65
C SER A 267 22.07 -13.30 -19.75
N LEU A 268 21.32 -12.87 -18.73
CA LEU A 268 20.61 -13.78 -17.81
C LEU A 268 19.69 -14.75 -18.56
N TYR A 269 18.94 -14.26 -19.54
CA TYR A 269 18.08 -15.11 -20.37
C TYR A 269 18.89 -16.15 -21.15
N ASN A 270 20.01 -15.74 -21.78
CA ASN A 270 20.92 -16.64 -22.48
C ASN A 270 21.60 -17.65 -21.54
N ASP A 271 21.87 -17.25 -20.29
CA ASP A 271 22.37 -18.10 -19.20
C ASP A 271 21.30 -19.08 -18.66
N GLY A 272 20.10 -19.10 -19.25
CA GLY A 272 19.00 -20.00 -18.90
C GLY A 272 18.19 -19.57 -17.66
N TYR A 273 18.26 -18.30 -17.27
CA TYR A 273 17.33 -17.77 -16.27
C TYR A 273 15.97 -17.46 -16.89
N LYS A 274 14.91 -17.85 -16.19
CA LYS A 274 13.59 -17.28 -16.42
C LYS A 274 13.52 -15.89 -15.78
N LEU A 275 13.20 -14.89 -16.59
CA LEU A 275 13.04 -13.51 -16.14
C LEU A 275 11.62 -13.28 -15.63
N VAL A 276 11.49 -12.74 -14.42
CA VAL A 276 10.18 -12.45 -13.81
C VAL A 276 10.13 -11.05 -13.20
N ILE A 277 9.07 -10.30 -13.44
CA ILE A 277 8.79 -9.02 -12.76
C ILE A 277 7.65 -9.22 -11.75
N PHE A 278 7.91 -8.83 -10.50
CA PHE A 278 6.95 -8.79 -9.40
C PHE A 278 6.79 -7.35 -8.91
N THR A 279 5.66 -6.71 -9.19
CA THR A 279 5.46 -5.28 -8.90
C THR A 279 4.16 -4.99 -8.14
N ASN A 280 4.21 -4.03 -7.21
CA ASN A 280 3.09 -3.62 -6.35
C ASN A 280 2.40 -2.37 -6.93
N GLU A 281 1.16 -2.45 -7.45
CA GLU A 281 0.47 -1.32 -8.10
C GLU A 281 -0.88 -0.99 -7.43
N SER A 282 -0.84 -0.51 -6.18
CA SER A 282 -2.08 -0.19 -5.44
C SER A 282 -2.92 0.93 -6.05
N ASN A 283 -2.38 1.72 -6.99
CA ASN A 283 -3.13 2.79 -7.66
C ASN A 283 -4.29 2.25 -8.49
N ILE A 284 -4.16 1.05 -9.08
CA ILE A 284 -5.23 0.37 -9.82
C ILE A 284 -6.47 0.16 -8.93
N GLU A 285 -6.28 -0.15 -7.65
CA GLU A 285 -7.40 -0.30 -6.71
C GLU A 285 -7.86 1.02 -6.08
N ARG A 286 -6.92 1.93 -5.79
CA ARG A 286 -7.25 3.25 -5.22
C ARG A 286 -8.08 4.11 -6.19
N TRP A 287 -7.72 4.13 -7.47
CA TRP A 287 -8.28 5.04 -8.46
C TRP A 287 -9.53 4.46 -9.14
N LYS A 288 -10.58 4.12 -8.37
CA LYS A 288 -11.81 3.47 -8.88
C LYS A 288 -12.36 4.11 -10.17
N ASN A 289 -12.56 5.43 -10.17
CA ASN A 289 -13.12 6.17 -11.31
C ASN A 289 -12.13 6.43 -12.45
N LYS A 290 -10.86 6.02 -12.31
CA LYS A 290 -9.80 6.14 -13.32
C LYS A 290 -9.02 4.82 -13.48
N ARG A 291 -9.64 3.68 -13.15
CA ARG A 291 -8.95 2.39 -13.08
C ARG A 291 -8.36 1.99 -14.43
N GLN A 292 -9.12 2.16 -15.51
CA GLN A 292 -8.63 1.92 -16.87
C GLN A 292 -7.34 2.72 -17.15
N VAL A 293 -7.31 4.02 -16.82
CA VAL A 293 -6.11 4.87 -17.01
C VAL A 293 -4.91 4.39 -16.19
N ALA A 294 -5.14 3.91 -14.96
CA ALA A 294 -4.08 3.35 -14.12
C ALA A 294 -3.54 2.02 -14.70
N VAL A 295 -4.44 1.15 -15.18
CA VAL A 295 -4.10 -0.11 -15.86
C VAL A 295 -3.32 0.18 -17.14
N ASP A 296 -3.86 0.98 -18.07
CA ASP A 296 -3.23 1.32 -19.34
C ASP A 296 -1.83 1.95 -19.15
N SER A 297 -1.69 2.83 -18.15
CA SER A 297 -0.42 3.43 -17.77
C SER A 297 0.60 2.40 -17.26
N LYS A 298 0.19 1.43 -16.43
CA LYS A 298 1.12 0.38 -15.93
C LYS A 298 1.44 -0.64 -17.01
N LEU A 299 0.44 -1.18 -17.71
CA LEU A 299 0.61 -2.17 -18.76
C LEU A 299 1.40 -1.59 -19.95
N GLY A 300 1.13 -0.35 -20.33
CA GLY A 300 1.88 0.35 -21.38
C GLY A 300 3.37 0.48 -21.06
N ARG A 301 3.72 0.90 -19.84
CA ARG A 301 5.12 0.97 -19.38
C ARG A 301 5.81 -0.39 -19.44
N LEU A 302 5.15 -1.44 -18.94
CA LEU A 302 5.67 -2.81 -18.96
C LEU A 302 5.84 -3.35 -20.38
N ASN A 303 4.84 -3.19 -21.25
CA ASN A 303 4.89 -3.61 -22.65
C ASN A 303 6.02 -2.89 -23.42
N ASN A 304 6.20 -1.58 -23.20
CA ASN A 304 7.24 -0.81 -23.88
C ASN A 304 8.65 -1.14 -23.34
N PHE A 305 8.77 -1.46 -22.05
CA PHE A 305 10.01 -2.00 -21.48
C PHE A 305 10.39 -3.37 -22.06
N ILE A 306 9.45 -4.33 -22.11
CA ILE A 306 9.72 -5.66 -22.68
C ILE A 306 10.15 -5.58 -24.15
N LYS A 307 9.49 -4.73 -24.95
CA LYS A 307 9.89 -4.44 -26.34
C LYS A 307 11.31 -3.86 -26.47
N LEU A 308 11.73 -3.03 -25.52
CA LEU A 308 13.08 -2.46 -25.50
C LEU A 308 14.13 -3.53 -25.15
N VAL A 309 13.83 -4.39 -24.19
CA VAL A 309 14.73 -5.42 -23.66
C VAL A 309 14.86 -6.63 -24.59
N LYS A 310 13.85 -6.93 -25.43
CA LYS A 310 13.88 -7.97 -26.49
C LYS A 310 14.13 -9.41 -26.03
N VAL A 311 13.90 -9.72 -24.76
CA VAL A 311 13.78 -11.10 -24.25
C VAL A 311 12.45 -11.27 -23.50
N PRO A 312 11.88 -12.48 -23.48
CA PRO A 312 10.58 -12.72 -22.84
C PRO A 312 10.68 -12.60 -21.32
N ILE A 313 9.72 -11.91 -20.71
CA ILE A 313 9.67 -11.66 -19.26
C ILE A 313 8.25 -11.95 -18.77
N GLN A 314 8.12 -12.84 -17.80
CA GLN A 314 6.86 -13.11 -17.12
C GLN A 314 6.56 -11.97 -16.13
N VAL A 315 5.34 -11.43 -16.11
CA VAL A 315 5.00 -10.28 -15.23
C VAL A 315 3.81 -10.58 -14.34
N PHE A 316 3.92 -10.23 -13.06
CA PHE A 316 2.82 -10.23 -12.09
C PHE A 316 2.73 -8.87 -11.38
N ILE A 317 1.50 -8.37 -11.24
CA ILE A 317 1.15 -7.07 -10.69
C ILE A 317 0.16 -7.27 -9.54
N ALA A 318 0.61 -7.10 -8.30
CA ALA A 318 -0.27 -7.10 -7.13
C ALA A 318 -1.00 -5.75 -7.04
N CYS A 319 -2.29 -5.74 -7.35
CA CYS A 319 -3.10 -4.53 -7.40
C CYS A 319 -3.72 -4.19 -6.03
N GLY A 320 -3.85 -5.18 -5.14
CA GLY A 320 -4.50 -5.02 -3.83
C GLY A 320 -3.69 -4.19 -2.82
N TRP A 321 -4.33 -3.99 -1.68
CA TRP A 321 -3.86 -3.08 -0.64
C TRP A 321 -2.90 -3.79 0.33
N GLY A 322 -1.91 -3.04 0.83
CA GLY A 322 -1.14 -3.47 2.00
C GLY A 322 -1.95 -3.27 3.27
N LYS A 323 -1.35 -3.54 4.43
CA LYS A 323 -1.99 -3.32 5.73
C LYS A 323 -2.64 -1.94 5.84
N SER A 324 -3.95 -1.93 6.05
CA SER A 324 -4.73 -0.80 6.53
C SER A 324 -5.69 -1.29 7.61
N ASP A 325 -5.92 -0.47 8.63
CA ASP A 325 -6.72 -0.85 9.81
C ASP A 325 -8.08 -1.45 9.39
N GLY A 326 -8.36 -2.66 9.89
CA GLY A 326 -9.60 -3.37 9.64
C GLY A 326 -9.73 -4.08 8.28
N GLN A 327 -8.68 -4.15 7.45
CA GLN A 327 -8.68 -4.94 6.21
C GLN A 327 -7.65 -6.07 6.21
N THR A 328 -7.99 -7.18 5.55
CA THR A 328 -7.05 -8.25 5.23
C THR A 328 -5.99 -7.76 4.24
N GLU A 329 -4.73 -7.99 4.58
CA GLU A 329 -3.58 -7.67 3.71
C GLU A 329 -3.60 -8.56 2.47
N ASP A 330 -3.41 -7.98 1.28
CA ASP A 330 -3.38 -8.72 0.02
C ASP A 330 -2.23 -9.76 0.02
N PRO A 331 -2.50 -11.08 -0.04
CA PRO A 331 -1.46 -12.11 0.06
C PRO A 331 -0.51 -12.12 -1.14
N TYR A 332 -0.89 -11.49 -2.27
CA TYR A 332 -0.04 -11.34 -3.44
C TYR A 332 0.88 -10.12 -3.34
N ARG A 333 0.59 -9.16 -2.45
CA ARG A 333 1.35 -7.91 -2.35
C ARG A 333 2.65 -8.11 -1.58
N LYS A 334 3.79 -7.75 -2.19
CA LYS A 334 5.09 -7.73 -1.51
C LYS A 334 5.00 -6.89 -0.22
N PRO A 335 5.45 -7.39 0.94
CA PRO A 335 6.42 -8.48 1.11
C PRO A 335 5.84 -9.91 1.17
N LYS A 336 4.54 -10.12 0.97
CA LYS A 336 3.96 -11.48 0.96
C LYS A 336 4.38 -12.27 -0.29
N PRO A 337 4.63 -13.59 -0.18
CA PRO A 337 5.14 -14.39 -1.28
C PRO A 337 4.09 -14.80 -2.33
N GLY A 338 2.83 -14.36 -2.24
CA GLY A 338 1.74 -14.93 -3.07
C GLY A 338 1.95 -14.83 -4.58
N MET A 339 2.57 -13.74 -5.09
CA MET A 339 2.95 -13.67 -6.50
C MET A 339 4.04 -14.69 -6.89
N TRP A 340 4.99 -14.99 -5.99
CA TRP A 340 5.96 -16.05 -6.21
C TRP A 340 5.30 -17.43 -6.20
N SER A 341 4.46 -17.70 -5.18
CA SER A 341 3.79 -18.99 -5.02
C SER A 341 2.92 -19.36 -6.23
N ILE A 342 2.19 -18.41 -6.82
CA ILE A 342 1.42 -18.68 -8.03
C ILE A 342 2.33 -18.88 -9.27
N MET A 343 3.43 -18.12 -9.38
CA MET A 343 4.41 -18.27 -10.46
C MET A 343 5.04 -19.68 -10.45
N GLU A 344 5.53 -20.11 -9.29
CA GLU A 344 6.12 -21.43 -9.08
C GLU A 344 5.13 -22.56 -9.40
N GLN A 345 3.91 -22.49 -8.84
CA GLN A 345 2.94 -23.58 -8.92
C GLN A 345 2.27 -23.71 -10.29
N GLN A 346 1.93 -22.59 -10.93
CA GLN A 346 1.08 -22.57 -12.12
C GLN A 346 1.85 -22.20 -13.39
N PHE A 347 2.86 -21.33 -13.26
CA PHE A 347 3.56 -20.76 -14.40
C PHE A 347 4.96 -21.33 -14.62
N ASN A 348 5.44 -22.31 -13.85
CA ASN A 348 6.77 -22.93 -14.03
C ASN A 348 6.74 -24.44 -14.40
N SER A 349 5.60 -24.94 -14.87
CA SER A 349 5.40 -26.33 -15.36
C SER A 349 5.90 -27.43 -14.42
N GLY A 350 5.81 -27.21 -13.11
CA GLY A 350 6.26 -28.16 -12.09
C GLY A 350 7.78 -28.30 -11.95
N ILE A 351 8.57 -27.51 -12.68
CA ILE A 351 10.03 -27.47 -12.53
C ILE A 351 10.36 -26.86 -11.16
N MET A 352 11.01 -27.65 -10.29
CA MET A 352 11.46 -27.18 -8.98
C MET A 352 12.50 -26.09 -9.13
N ILE A 353 12.25 -24.95 -8.49
CA ILE A 353 13.16 -23.80 -8.51
C ILE A 353 14.35 -24.07 -7.59
N ASP A 354 15.53 -23.78 -8.10
CA ASP A 354 16.79 -23.77 -7.36
C ASP A 354 16.94 -22.39 -6.71
N ILE A 355 16.61 -22.30 -5.42
CA ILE A 355 16.57 -21.04 -4.67
C ILE A 355 17.98 -20.43 -4.51
N ASP A 356 19.01 -21.26 -4.35
CA ASP A 356 20.39 -20.82 -4.18
C ASP A 356 20.98 -20.23 -5.48
N GLN A 357 20.53 -20.73 -6.63
CA GLN A 357 20.84 -20.16 -7.95
C GLN A 357 19.86 -19.05 -8.39
N SER A 358 18.84 -18.73 -7.61
CA SER A 358 17.82 -17.72 -7.93
C SER A 358 17.98 -16.47 -7.07
N PHE A 359 17.49 -15.33 -7.56
CA PHE A 359 17.64 -14.06 -6.85
C PHE A 359 16.51 -13.07 -7.12
N TYR A 360 16.41 -12.07 -6.23
CA TYR A 360 15.52 -10.92 -6.36
C TYR A 360 16.30 -9.60 -6.37
N VAL A 361 15.94 -8.67 -7.25
CA VAL A 361 16.49 -7.30 -7.29
C VAL A 361 15.36 -6.27 -7.11
N GLY A 362 15.50 -5.36 -6.15
CA GLY A 362 14.49 -4.33 -5.87
C GLY A 362 15.02 -3.16 -5.06
N ASP A 363 14.39 -1.98 -5.17
CA ASP A 363 14.82 -0.76 -4.48
C ASP A 363 14.33 -0.68 -3.03
N ALA A 364 13.24 -1.37 -2.69
CA ALA A 364 12.65 -1.37 -1.35
C ALA A 364 13.43 -2.27 -0.38
N ALA A 365 14.67 -1.88 -0.07
CA ALA A 365 15.62 -2.62 0.74
C ALA A 365 15.63 -2.22 2.23
N GLY A 366 14.78 -1.28 2.64
CA GLY A 366 14.68 -0.82 4.04
C GLY A 366 15.83 0.10 4.50
N ARG A 367 16.60 0.67 3.57
CA ARG A 367 17.63 1.68 3.85
C ARG A 367 16.95 2.99 4.29
N ILE A 368 17.72 3.90 4.91
CA ILE A 368 17.22 5.16 5.50
C ILE A 368 16.37 6.01 4.53
N ASN A 369 16.69 5.98 3.24
CA ASN A 369 16.01 6.75 2.19
C ASN A 369 15.06 5.90 1.32
N ASP A 370 14.93 4.59 1.58
CA ASP A 370 14.03 3.74 0.83
C ASP A 370 12.57 4.02 1.22
N HIS A 371 11.68 3.93 0.24
CA HIS A 371 10.26 4.20 0.46
C HIS A 371 9.56 3.09 1.27
N SER A 372 10.13 1.88 1.29
CA SER A 372 9.69 0.72 2.08
C SER A 372 10.79 -0.35 2.16
N ASP A 373 10.51 -1.45 2.88
CA ASP A 373 11.34 -2.65 2.96
C ASP A 373 10.67 -3.87 2.29
N ALA A 374 9.75 -3.62 1.35
CA ALA A 374 8.90 -4.64 0.75
C ALA A 374 9.65 -5.67 -0.10
N ASP A 375 10.76 -5.28 -0.74
CA ASP A 375 11.50 -6.13 -1.68
C ASP A 375 12.47 -7.06 -0.98
N ILE A 376 13.24 -6.53 -0.02
CA ILE A 376 14.13 -7.35 0.80
C ILE A 376 13.32 -8.37 1.63
N LYS A 377 12.17 -7.96 2.18
CA LYS A 377 11.29 -8.88 2.92
C LYS A 377 10.58 -9.90 2.02
N PHE A 378 10.27 -9.54 0.77
CA PHE A 378 9.75 -10.51 -0.22
C PHE A 378 10.80 -11.58 -0.52
N ALA A 379 12.04 -11.17 -0.79
CA ALA A 379 13.16 -12.11 -1.00
C ALA A 379 13.39 -13.01 0.23
N GLN A 380 13.44 -12.43 1.44
CA GLN A 380 13.57 -13.16 2.70
C GLN A 380 12.42 -14.15 2.95
N ALA A 381 11.17 -13.81 2.60
CA ALA A 381 10.02 -14.69 2.77
C ALA A 381 10.04 -15.92 1.86
N ILE A 382 10.82 -15.88 0.77
CA ILE A 382 11.01 -16.96 -0.20
C ILE A 382 12.35 -17.70 0.06
N GLY A 383 13.34 -17.03 0.65
CA GLY A 383 14.71 -17.53 0.81
C GLY A 383 15.66 -17.12 -0.32
N LEU A 384 15.26 -16.19 -1.21
CA LEU A 384 16.06 -15.76 -2.34
C LEU A 384 17.24 -14.87 -1.91
N LYS A 385 18.36 -14.99 -2.63
CA LYS A 385 19.41 -13.98 -2.58
C LYS A 385 18.87 -12.63 -3.06
N PHE A 386 19.19 -11.55 -2.34
CA PHE A 386 18.70 -10.21 -2.63
C PHE A 386 19.85 -9.28 -3.08
N TYR A 387 19.56 -8.39 -4.03
CA TYR A 387 20.45 -7.32 -4.46
C TYR A 387 19.68 -6.00 -4.60
N VAL A 388 20.36 -4.87 -4.41
CA VAL A 388 19.80 -3.55 -4.76
C VAL A 388 20.17 -3.17 -6.20
N PRO A 389 19.39 -2.30 -6.88
CA PRO A 389 19.60 -2.02 -8.30
C PRO A 389 20.92 -1.31 -8.58
N GLU A 390 21.40 -0.48 -7.63
CA GLU A 390 22.69 0.21 -7.70
C GLU A 390 23.85 -0.78 -7.82
N GLU A 391 23.86 -1.83 -7.00
CA GLU A 391 24.91 -2.84 -6.97
C GLU A 391 24.82 -3.79 -8.18
N TYR A 392 23.60 -4.18 -8.55
CA TYR A 392 23.38 -5.18 -9.59
C TYR A 392 23.55 -4.60 -11.01
N PHE A 393 23.01 -3.41 -11.26
CA PHE A 393 22.98 -2.81 -12.59
C PHE A 393 23.98 -1.65 -12.76
N GLY A 394 24.35 -0.94 -11.69
CA GLY A 394 25.17 0.28 -11.76
C GLY A 394 26.65 0.10 -12.12
N ALA A 395 27.17 -1.14 -12.02
CA ALA A 395 28.48 -1.54 -12.53
C ALA A 395 28.47 -1.87 -14.03
#